data_AF-A0A351WNI7-F1
#
_entry.id   AF-A0A351WNI7-F1
#
_cell.length_a   1.000
_cell.length_b   1.000
_cell.length_c   1.000
_cell.angle_alpha   90.00
_cell.angle_beta   90.00
_cell.angle_gamma   90.00
#
_symmetry.space_group_name_H-M   'P 1'
#
loop_
_entity.id
_entity.type
_entity.pdbx_description
1 polymer ?
#
loop_
_entity_poly.entity_id
_entity_poly.type
_entity_poly.pdbx_seq_one_letter_code
_entity_poly.pdbx_strand_id
1 'polypeptide(L)'
;MKKAITLLLALALLPGMAFAAGSSPATQYMLSADKNQLVIKLACVGDADNGSIPAKTINEAAISAGLPKEYQAMGFYLTGVHVVVGTTAPDAADIAITDALGVTLYSQASIIPTSGTAKGTVPKAEPVNSVLTVTVANQATASATYDIYIKLGR
;
A
#
# COMPACT_ATOMS: atom_id res chain seq x y z
N MET A 1 -31.20 -50.47 -16.27
CA MET A 1 -29.73 -50.27 -16.16
C MET A 1 -29.51 -48.83 -15.72
N LYS A 2 -28.99 -48.67 -14.49
CA LYS A 2 -29.08 -47.43 -13.73
C LYS A 2 -27.91 -46.49 -14.04
N LYS A 3 -28.29 -45.23 -14.25
CA LYS A 3 -27.48 -44.04 -14.50
C LYS A 3 -26.43 -43.84 -13.40
N ALA A 4 -25.16 -43.89 -13.76
CA ALA A 4 -24.07 -43.35 -12.96
C ALA A 4 -22.89 -43.14 -13.91
N ILE A 5 -22.60 -41.89 -14.27
CA ILE A 5 -21.31 -41.32 -14.75
C ILE A 5 -21.67 -39.91 -15.25
N THR A 6 -21.98 -38.98 -14.33
CA THR A 6 -22.05 -37.53 -14.65
C THR A 6 -21.95 -36.67 -13.38
N LEU A 7 -21.06 -37.01 -12.43
CA LEU A 7 -20.92 -36.23 -11.19
C LEU A 7 -19.46 -36.10 -10.72
N LEU A 8 -18.49 -36.02 -11.65
CA LEU A 8 -17.09 -35.81 -11.28
C LEU A 8 -16.40 -34.62 -11.98
N LEU A 9 -17.05 -33.97 -12.95
CA LEU A 9 -16.41 -32.90 -13.74
C LEU A 9 -16.88 -31.47 -13.38
N ALA A 10 -17.78 -31.32 -12.42
CA ALA A 10 -18.31 -30.01 -12.01
C ALA A 10 -17.58 -29.38 -10.80
N LEU A 11 -16.62 -30.08 -10.19
CA LEU A 11 -15.93 -29.60 -8.99
C LEU A 11 -14.56 -28.94 -9.26
N ALA A 12 -14.09 -28.93 -10.52
CA ALA A 12 -12.75 -28.44 -10.88
C ALA A 12 -12.70 -26.97 -11.38
N LEU A 13 -13.82 -26.25 -11.33
CA LEU A 13 -13.96 -24.91 -11.92
C LEU A 13 -14.53 -23.88 -10.93
N LEU A 14 -14.24 -24.04 -9.64
CA LEU A 14 -14.41 -22.91 -8.71
C LEU A 14 -13.21 -21.99 -8.96
N PRO A 15 -13.39 -20.78 -9.53
CA PRO A 15 -12.34 -19.78 -9.51
C PRO A 15 -12.01 -19.56 -8.04
N GLY A 16 -10.82 -20.00 -7.62
CA GLY A 16 -10.31 -19.71 -6.29
C GLY A 16 -10.29 -18.20 -6.16
N MET A 17 -11.27 -17.65 -5.45
CA MET A 17 -11.23 -16.26 -5.03
C MET A 17 -10.06 -16.17 -4.06
N ALA A 18 -8.88 -15.87 -4.59
CA ALA A 18 -7.74 -15.46 -3.81
C ALA A 18 -8.12 -14.12 -3.17
N PHE A 19 -8.78 -14.20 -2.02
CA PHE A 19 -8.81 -13.07 -1.11
C PHE A 19 -7.36 -12.77 -0.80
N ALA A 20 -6.87 -11.59 -1.19
CA ALA A 20 -5.55 -11.17 -0.79
C ALA A 20 -5.54 -11.14 0.74
N ALA A 21 -4.78 -12.06 1.33
CA ALA A 21 -4.95 -12.42 2.73
C ALA A 21 -4.04 -11.60 3.68
N GLY A 22 -3.33 -10.59 3.16
CA GLY A 22 -2.75 -9.47 3.92
C GLY A 22 -3.61 -8.20 3.88
N SER A 23 -3.22 -7.15 4.60
CA SER A 23 -3.94 -5.86 4.59
C SER A 23 -2.99 -4.66 4.59
N SER A 24 -3.41 -3.58 3.94
CA SER A 24 -2.74 -2.27 4.00
C SER A 24 -3.78 -1.12 3.92
N PRO A 25 -4.72 -1.03 4.89
CA PRO A 25 -5.64 0.10 4.92
C PRO A 25 -4.90 1.42 5.11
N ALA A 26 -5.38 2.46 4.44
CA ALA A 26 -5.05 3.83 4.84
C ALA A 26 -5.76 4.08 6.17
N THR A 27 -4.99 4.30 7.23
CA THR A 27 -5.53 4.38 8.59
C THR A 27 -5.58 5.81 9.11
N GLN A 28 -4.75 6.72 8.59
CA GLN A 28 -4.74 8.13 9.01
C GLN A 28 -4.29 9.07 7.89
N TYR A 29 -4.89 10.26 7.87
CA TYR A 29 -4.45 11.42 7.09
C TYR A 29 -4.15 12.56 8.06
N MET A 30 -2.95 13.13 7.99
CA MET A 30 -2.51 14.22 8.87
C MET A 30 -1.99 15.38 8.03
N LEU A 31 -2.57 16.58 8.17
CA LEU A 31 -2.02 17.78 7.56
C LEU A 31 -1.32 18.62 8.62
N SER A 32 -0.19 19.20 8.22
CA SER A 32 0.50 20.20 9.03
C SER A 32 -0.37 21.44 9.25
N ALA A 33 -0.13 22.13 10.36
CA ALA A 33 -0.90 23.33 10.73
C ALA A 33 -0.81 24.45 9.68
N ASP A 34 0.31 24.53 8.97
CA ASP A 34 0.56 25.48 7.87
C ASP A 34 -0.04 25.06 6.53
N LYS A 35 -0.66 23.88 6.47
CA LYS A 35 -1.30 23.30 5.28
C LYS A 35 -0.38 22.98 4.11
N ASN A 36 0.93 22.92 4.35
CA ASN A 36 1.93 22.64 3.32
C ASN A 36 2.35 21.17 3.24
N GLN A 37 2.00 20.34 4.23
CA GLN A 37 2.37 18.93 4.26
C GLN A 37 1.18 18.04 4.59
N LEU A 38 0.96 17.00 3.79
CA LEU A 38 0.01 15.93 4.03
C LEU A 38 0.77 14.62 4.24
N VAL A 39 0.48 13.93 5.33
CA VAL A 39 1.02 12.61 5.64
C VAL A 39 -0.11 11.58 5.59
N ILE A 40 0.10 10.53 4.81
CA ILE A 40 -0.81 9.39 4.69
C ILE A 40 -0.15 8.20 5.37
N LYS A 41 -0.82 7.63 6.37
CA LYS A 41 -0.38 6.42 7.06
C LYS A 41 -1.10 5.21 6.51
N LEU A 42 -0.34 4.21 6.05
CA LEU A 42 -0.83 2.87 5.73
C LEU A 42 -0.37 1.90 6.82
N ALA A 43 -1.30 1.29 7.55
CA ALA A 43 -0.95 0.25 8.50
C ALA A 43 -0.97 -1.09 7.78
N CYS A 44 0.16 -1.77 7.69
CA CYS A 44 0.33 -2.99 6.91
C CYS A 44 0.44 -4.20 7.83
N VAL A 45 -0.27 -5.27 7.47
CA VAL A 45 -0.20 -6.58 8.11
C VAL A 45 -0.05 -7.64 7.02
N GLY A 46 1.08 -8.35 7.03
CA GLY A 46 1.37 -9.43 6.10
C GLY A 46 0.34 -10.54 6.23
N ASP A 47 0.03 -11.19 5.11
CA ASP A 47 -0.80 -12.38 5.13
C ASP A 47 -0.31 -13.42 6.16
N ALA A 48 -1.23 -14.12 6.81
CA ALA A 48 -0.89 -15.13 7.81
C ALA A 48 -0.25 -16.38 7.19
N ASP A 49 -0.53 -16.69 5.93
CA ASP A 49 -0.03 -17.91 5.28
C ASP A 49 1.28 -17.66 4.52
N ASN A 50 1.42 -16.50 3.86
CA ASN A 50 2.55 -16.23 2.98
C ASN A 50 3.19 -14.83 3.14
N GLY A 51 2.73 -14.02 4.09
CA GLY A 51 3.26 -12.69 4.36
C GLY A 51 2.95 -11.61 3.33
N SER A 52 2.38 -11.94 2.18
CA SER A 52 2.12 -10.98 1.10
C SER A 52 1.20 -9.84 1.55
N ILE A 53 1.35 -8.69 0.89
CA ILE A 53 0.55 -7.49 1.13
C ILE A 53 -0.15 -7.10 -0.17
N PRO A 54 -1.48 -6.93 -0.17
CA PRO A 54 -2.17 -6.43 -1.36
C PRO A 54 -1.73 -5.02 -1.70
N ALA A 55 -1.73 -4.71 -3.00
CA ALA A 55 -1.59 -3.34 -3.46
C ALA A 55 -2.68 -2.45 -2.84
N LYS A 56 -2.29 -1.25 -2.41
CA LYS A 56 -3.19 -0.27 -1.84
C LYS A 56 -3.38 0.91 -2.79
N THR A 57 -4.57 1.02 -3.33
CA THR A 57 -5.01 2.24 -4.01
C THR A 57 -5.53 3.26 -2.99
N ILE A 58 -5.00 4.46 -3.07
CA ILE A 58 -5.40 5.65 -2.33
C ILE A 58 -6.08 6.56 -3.35
N ASN A 59 -7.41 6.44 -3.45
CA ASN A 59 -8.20 7.22 -4.39
C ASN A 59 -8.26 8.69 -3.97
N GLU A 60 -8.44 9.57 -4.94
CA GLU A 60 -8.75 10.98 -4.70
C GLU A 60 -9.93 11.12 -3.74
N ALA A 61 -10.97 10.30 -3.87
CA ALA A 61 -12.10 10.21 -2.94
C ALA A 61 -11.72 9.74 -1.53
N ALA A 62 -10.71 8.88 -1.34
CA ALA A 62 -10.24 8.49 0.00
C ALA A 62 -9.37 9.59 0.63
N ILE A 63 -8.62 10.32 -0.21
CA ILE A 63 -7.93 11.56 0.18
C ILE A 63 -8.96 12.67 0.50
N SER A 64 -10.08 12.74 -0.22
CA SER A 64 -11.07 13.84 -0.12
C SER A 64 -12.31 13.55 0.73
N ALA A 65 -12.63 12.30 1.07
CA ALA A 65 -13.79 11.95 1.90
C ALA A 65 -13.57 12.22 3.39
N GLY A 66 -12.34 12.49 3.83
CA GLY A 66 -12.00 12.83 5.21
C GLY A 66 -11.30 14.17 5.39
N LEU A 67 -10.99 14.89 4.31
CA LEU A 67 -10.18 16.09 4.38
C LEU A 67 -10.94 17.32 3.82
N PRO A 68 -10.87 18.49 4.49
CA PRO A 68 -11.41 19.75 3.99
C PRO A 68 -10.95 20.08 2.56
N LYS A 69 -11.68 20.93 1.84
CA LYS A 69 -11.42 21.25 0.42
C LYS A 69 -9.97 21.71 0.14
N GLU A 70 -9.31 22.34 1.11
CA GLU A 70 -7.90 22.75 1.01
C GLU A 70 -6.86 21.60 1.00
N TYR A 71 -7.28 20.36 1.24
CA TYR A 71 -6.46 19.13 1.29
C TYR A 71 -6.61 18.24 0.04
N GLN A 72 -7.36 18.69 -0.96
CA GLN A 72 -7.37 18.02 -2.26
C GLN A 72 -5.92 17.92 -2.77
N ALA A 73 -5.49 16.71 -3.17
CA ALA A 73 -4.09 16.39 -3.49
C ALA A 73 -3.50 17.23 -4.65
N MET A 74 -4.35 17.96 -5.38
CA MET A 74 -3.91 18.92 -6.38
C MET A 74 -2.90 19.91 -5.78
N GLY A 75 -1.73 20.00 -6.44
CA GLY A 75 -0.62 20.85 -6.06
C GLY A 75 0.34 20.25 -5.02
N PHE A 76 0.09 19.05 -4.50
CA PHE A 76 1.06 18.35 -3.67
C PHE A 76 2.01 17.49 -4.51
N TYR A 77 3.25 17.38 -4.05
CA TYR A 77 4.31 16.56 -4.60
C TYR A 77 4.71 15.49 -3.60
N LEU A 78 5.09 14.31 -4.09
CA LEU A 78 5.67 13.29 -3.23
C LEU A 78 7.07 13.74 -2.75
N THR A 79 7.26 13.87 -1.44
CA THR A 79 8.50 14.40 -0.83
C THR A 79 9.25 13.39 0.02
N GLY A 80 8.59 12.32 0.46
CA GLY A 80 9.26 11.26 1.22
C GLY A 80 8.38 10.06 1.51
N VAL A 81 9.04 8.93 1.75
CA VAL A 81 8.41 7.71 2.25
C VAL A 81 9.17 7.28 3.49
N HIS A 82 8.47 6.98 4.57
CA HIS A 82 9.07 6.43 5.79
C HIS A 82 8.41 5.10 6.12
N VAL A 83 9.18 4.16 6.65
CA VAL A 83 8.68 2.87 7.12
C VAL A 83 9.03 2.71 8.58
N VAL A 84 8.06 2.30 9.41
CA VAL A 84 8.28 1.99 10.83
C VAL A 84 7.85 0.55 11.06
N VAL A 85 8.79 -0.29 11.49
CA VAL A 85 8.52 -1.70 11.81
C VAL A 85 7.66 -1.79 13.08
N GLY A 86 6.66 -2.65 13.03
CA GLY A 86 5.76 -2.96 14.14
C GLY A 86 6.30 -4.05 15.07
N THR A 87 5.38 -4.86 15.60
CA THR A 87 5.68 -5.90 16.59
C THR A 87 6.26 -7.17 15.97
N THR A 88 5.76 -7.55 14.79
CA THR A 88 6.24 -8.72 14.05
C THR A 88 7.14 -8.21 12.94
N ALA A 89 8.43 -8.49 13.07
CA ALA A 89 9.44 -7.99 12.13
C ALA A 89 9.15 -8.48 10.70
N PRO A 90 9.16 -7.59 9.68
CA PRO A 90 9.13 -7.99 8.28
C PRO A 90 10.50 -8.50 7.81
N ASP A 91 10.53 -9.07 6.62
CA ASP A 91 11.72 -9.24 5.81
C ASP A 91 12.10 -7.94 5.08
N ALA A 92 13.28 -7.93 4.45
CA ALA A 92 13.69 -6.80 3.63
C ALA A 92 12.83 -6.76 2.36
N ALA A 93 11.89 -5.81 2.32
CA ALA A 93 10.88 -5.73 1.26
C ALA A 93 10.90 -4.38 0.54
N ASP A 94 10.34 -4.38 -0.67
CA ASP A 94 10.38 -3.26 -1.59
C ASP A 94 9.08 -2.47 -1.55
N ILE A 95 9.15 -1.16 -1.77
CA ILE A 95 7.98 -0.31 -1.95
C ILE A 95 8.07 0.39 -3.29
N ALA A 96 6.96 0.39 -4.03
CA ALA A 96 6.75 1.29 -5.16
C ALA A 96 5.44 2.06 -5.01
N ILE A 97 5.45 3.31 -5.48
CA ILE A 97 4.30 4.22 -5.52
C ILE A 97 4.15 4.68 -6.96
N THR A 98 2.97 4.43 -7.52
CA THR A 98 2.60 4.81 -8.88
C THR A 98 1.40 5.75 -8.87
N ASP A 99 1.29 6.60 -9.88
CA ASP A 99 0.13 7.47 -10.07
C ASP A 99 -0.99 6.77 -10.88
N ALA A 100 -2.08 7.50 -11.13
CA ALA A 100 -3.21 7.03 -11.92
C ALA A 100 -2.85 6.63 -13.38
N LEU A 101 -1.75 7.16 -13.90
CA LEU A 101 -1.26 6.91 -15.27
C LEU A 101 -0.24 5.76 -15.31
N GLY A 102 0.12 5.18 -14.16
CA GLY A 102 1.13 4.13 -14.04
C GLY A 102 2.57 4.67 -13.98
N VAL A 103 2.76 5.98 -13.84
CA VAL A 103 4.09 6.59 -13.67
C VAL A 103 4.60 6.25 -12.27
N THR A 104 5.81 5.71 -12.19
CA THR A 104 6.48 5.43 -10.90
C THR A 104 7.01 6.73 -10.30
N LEU A 105 6.39 7.17 -9.20
CA LEU A 105 6.80 8.36 -8.45
C LEU A 105 7.90 8.04 -7.44
N TYR A 106 7.90 6.81 -6.94
CA TYR A 106 8.89 6.31 -6.00
C TYR A 106 9.01 4.80 -6.13
N SER A 107 10.23 4.29 -6.10
CA SER A 107 10.52 2.85 -6.04
C SER A 107 11.84 2.66 -5.32
N GLN A 108 11.84 1.85 -4.26
CA GLN A 108 13.06 1.55 -3.54
C GLN A 108 13.06 0.10 -3.08
N ALA A 109 14.15 -0.59 -3.40
CA ALA A 109 14.38 -1.95 -2.96
C ALA A 109 14.80 -1.97 -1.49
N SER A 110 14.32 -2.97 -0.75
CA SER A 110 14.64 -3.22 0.66
C SER A 110 14.47 -2.01 1.58
N ILE A 111 13.53 -1.11 1.25
CA ILE A 111 13.24 0.05 2.09
C ILE A 111 12.48 -0.34 3.35
N ILE A 112 11.72 -1.42 3.33
CA ILE A 112 11.14 -2.00 4.54
C ILE A 112 12.28 -2.73 5.25
N PRO A 113 12.78 -2.23 6.40
CA PRO A 113 13.88 -2.88 7.10
C PRO A 113 13.35 -4.00 7.98
N THR A 114 14.21 -4.94 8.37
CA THR A 114 13.84 -5.99 9.34
C THR A 114 13.64 -5.46 10.76
N SER A 115 14.06 -4.23 11.05
CA SER A 115 13.83 -3.57 12.34
C SER A 115 13.93 -2.04 12.24
N GLY A 116 13.33 -1.34 13.20
CA GLY A 116 13.49 0.10 13.38
C GLY A 116 12.72 0.94 12.35
N THR A 117 13.36 1.99 11.85
CA THR A 117 12.76 2.97 10.93
C THR A 117 13.67 3.18 9.74
N ALA A 118 13.08 3.20 8.55
CA ALA A 118 13.77 3.56 7.32
C ALA A 118 13.14 4.81 6.70
N LYS A 119 13.96 5.56 5.97
CA LYS A 119 13.55 6.77 5.25
C LYS A 119 14.01 6.66 3.80
N GLY A 120 13.04 6.70 2.90
CA GLY A 120 13.24 6.84 1.47
C GLY A 120 13.33 8.32 1.08
N THR A 121 14.32 8.62 0.24
CA THR A 121 14.43 9.94 -0.40
C THR A 121 13.77 9.87 -1.77
N VAL A 122 12.89 10.83 -2.05
CA VAL A 122 12.25 10.96 -3.35
C VAL A 122 13.12 11.92 -4.18
N PRO A 123 13.77 11.46 -5.26
CA PRO A 123 14.82 12.21 -5.95
C PRO A 123 14.29 13.43 -6.71
N LYS A 124 13.00 13.43 -7.08
CA LYS A 124 12.33 14.55 -7.75
C LYS A 124 10.90 14.64 -7.25
N ALA A 125 10.50 15.84 -6.83
CA ALA A 125 9.13 16.14 -6.47
C ALA A 125 8.26 15.99 -7.72
N GLU A 126 7.59 14.84 -7.85
CA GLU A 126 6.63 14.59 -8.93
C GLU A 126 5.22 14.92 -8.41
N PRO A 127 4.41 15.64 -9.22
CA PRO A 127 3.08 16.06 -8.80
C PRO A 127 2.15 14.86 -8.63
N VAL A 128 1.40 14.84 -7.53
CA VAL A 128 0.37 13.84 -7.29
C VAL A 128 -0.94 14.32 -7.91
N ASN A 129 -1.38 13.67 -8.98
CA ASN A 129 -2.47 14.15 -9.82
C ASN A 129 -3.87 13.66 -9.39
N SER A 130 -4.02 12.57 -8.65
CA SER A 130 -5.31 12.14 -8.06
C SER A 130 -5.20 10.86 -7.23
N VAL A 131 -4.75 9.77 -7.87
CA VAL A 131 -4.72 8.42 -7.32
C VAL A 131 -3.28 7.98 -7.13
N LEU A 132 -2.98 7.44 -5.95
CA LEU A 132 -1.72 6.77 -5.68
C LEU A 132 -1.99 5.28 -5.51
N THR A 133 -1.17 4.44 -6.13
CA THR A 133 -1.15 3.01 -5.87
C THR A 133 0.18 2.65 -5.23
N VAL A 134 0.10 2.09 -4.03
CA VAL A 134 1.25 1.60 -3.26
C VAL A 134 1.31 0.09 -3.39
N THR A 135 2.46 -0.42 -3.81
CA THR A 135 2.72 -1.86 -3.90
C THR A 135 3.89 -2.22 -3.01
N VAL A 136 3.77 -3.36 -2.32
CA VAL A 136 4.86 -3.99 -1.60
C VAL A 136 5.24 -5.27 -2.32
N ALA A 137 6.53 -5.47 -2.58
CA ALA A 137 7.06 -6.70 -3.15
C ALA A 137 8.10 -7.32 -2.20
N ASN A 138 8.37 -8.61 -2.38
CA ASN A 138 9.36 -9.36 -1.61
C ASN A 138 9.13 -9.39 -0.09
N GLN A 139 7.88 -9.18 0.34
CA GLN A 139 7.44 -9.43 1.71
C GLN A 139 6.87 -10.86 1.80
N ALA A 140 7.52 -11.71 2.59
CA ALA A 140 7.14 -13.12 2.78
C ALA A 140 6.96 -13.49 4.26
N THR A 141 7.40 -12.66 5.20
CA THR A 141 7.19 -12.95 6.63
C THR A 141 5.71 -12.87 6.98
N ALA A 142 5.14 -14.00 7.41
CA ALA A 142 3.75 -14.13 7.81
C ALA A 142 3.39 -13.20 8.96
N SER A 143 2.23 -12.51 8.85
CA SER A 143 1.74 -11.58 9.89
C SER A 143 2.73 -10.48 10.30
N ALA A 144 3.72 -10.16 9.46
CA ALA A 144 4.61 -9.03 9.70
C ALA A 144 3.80 -7.73 9.80
N THR A 145 4.20 -6.83 10.70
CA THR A 145 3.50 -5.57 10.90
C THR A 145 4.44 -4.40 10.69
N TYR A 146 3.99 -3.39 9.95
CA TYR A 146 4.73 -2.14 9.75
C TYR A 146 3.80 -1.04 9.24
N ASP A 147 4.20 0.21 9.46
CA ASP A 147 3.52 1.38 8.95
C ASP A 147 4.32 2.01 7.82
N ILE A 148 3.65 2.34 6.70
CA ILE A 148 4.21 3.18 5.64
C ILE A 148 3.63 4.58 5.77
N TYR A 149 4.50 5.58 5.86
CA TYR A 149 4.14 7.00 5.89
C TYR A 149 4.54 7.65 4.57
N ILE A 150 3.55 8.07 3.80
CA ILE A 150 3.73 8.79 2.55
C ILE A 150 3.62 10.28 2.85
N LYS A 151 4.67 11.03 2.55
CA LYS A 151 4.74 12.48 2.79
C LYS A 151 4.57 13.22 1.49
N LEU A 152 3.58 14.09 1.46
CA LEU A 152 3.27 14.97 0.36
C LEU A 152 3.52 16.42 0.79
N GLY A 153 4.16 17.23 -0.04
CA GLY A 153 4.45 18.65 0.23
C GLY A 153 4.00 19.57 -0.90
N ARG A 154 3.62 20.81 -0.59
CA ARG A 154 3.33 21.87 -1.58
C ARG A 154 4.53 22.78 -1.83
#